data_AF-A0A0D3EKY0-F1
#
_entry.id   AF-A0A0D3EKY0-F1
#
_cell.length_a   1.000
_cell.length_b   1.000
_cell.length_c   1.000
_cell.angle_alpha   90.00
_cell.angle_beta   90.00
_cell.angle_gamma   90.00
#
_symmetry.space_group_name_H-M   'P 1'
#
loop_
_entity.id
_entity.type
_entity.pdbx_description
1 polymer ?
#
loop_
_entity_poly.entity_id
_entity_poly.type
_entity_poly.pdbx_seq_one_letter_code
_entity_poly.pdbx_strand_id
1 'polypeptide(L)'
;MAESCYVRVLFLLLLVVTPLPISIASPLKLRLSASESLPLNGGQWFQINNNEDVESASLAVPANAYRAVLEVYLSYHGSDEFWYTYGNPFNGNGPFREVTVRIDGDVVGAVWPFPVIYTGGISPFLWRPISGIGSFNLPSYDIELTPFLGWLLDGEEHELGFAVTDAQDFWYVDGNLHLWLDPRSAATTAGIISYDAPPLEKVTAVASRGPGNEYYQTTAFRRISAAGWVQTSSYGKITATWTQRFSFVNTNQVREDTEQTVNQTTDAYSGVHVTDHAGVAYSQEAEQSFPLYIYQGQVNQTSNDSFTEETSVQLRFEEERVAAGRPGFWSRSLSNAQDSAVDVRVQEGDAVGTSWRAAQTYRYEATDGCYYRDVASQGYGVVSDHADEVCAKGSPAAGRAIAGGAATELGGDAAAAAGVARLSS
;
A
#
# COMPACT_ATOMS: atom_id res chain seq x y z
N MET A 1 -14.24 40.04 -21.47
CA MET A 1 -15.45 39.41 -22.02
C MET A 1 -15.41 37.96 -21.57
N ALA A 2 -16.27 37.63 -20.62
CA ALA A 2 -16.43 36.28 -20.10
C ALA A 2 -17.30 35.49 -21.08
N GLU A 3 -16.78 34.39 -21.62
CA GLU A 3 -17.60 33.34 -22.21
C GLU A 3 -17.38 32.05 -21.43
N SER A 4 -18.53 31.53 -21.00
CA SER A 4 -18.73 30.37 -20.16
C SER A 4 -18.45 29.11 -20.97
N CYS A 5 -17.37 28.40 -20.65
CA CYS A 5 -17.14 27.06 -21.16
C CYS A 5 -17.70 26.08 -20.13
N TYR A 6 -18.93 25.61 -20.37
CA TYR A 6 -19.59 24.56 -19.61
C TYR A 6 -18.78 23.27 -19.72
N VAL A 7 -17.97 22.96 -18.70
CA VAL A 7 -17.42 21.62 -18.51
C VAL A 7 -18.56 20.73 -18.01
N ARG A 8 -19.02 19.82 -18.87
CA ARG A 8 -19.90 18.73 -18.44
C ARG A 8 -19.09 17.79 -17.55
N VAL A 9 -19.16 18.00 -16.24
CA VAL A 9 -18.72 17.02 -15.24
C VAL A 9 -19.67 15.83 -15.35
N LEU A 10 -19.19 14.75 -15.94
CA LEU A 10 -19.90 13.47 -15.93
C LEU A 10 -19.77 12.92 -14.49
N PHE A 11 -20.84 13.03 -13.71
CA PHE A 11 -20.94 12.39 -12.40
C PHE A 11 -20.77 10.88 -12.59
N LEU A 12 -19.65 10.33 -12.12
CA LEU A 12 -19.50 8.89 -11.96
C LEU A 12 -20.43 8.47 -10.82
N LEU A 13 -21.37 7.59 -11.13
CA LEU A 13 -22.25 6.97 -10.16
C LEU A 13 -21.39 6.29 -9.09
N LEU A 14 -21.50 6.72 -7.82
CA LEU A 14 -21.06 5.90 -6.70
C LEU A 14 -21.89 4.62 -6.72
N LEU A 15 -21.31 3.52 -7.15
CA LEU A 15 -21.74 2.20 -6.70
C LEU A 15 -21.31 2.07 -5.25
N VAL A 16 -22.11 2.66 -4.35
CA VAL A 16 -22.20 2.16 -2.98
C VAL A 16 -22.77 0.76 -3.14
N VAL A 17 -21.90 -0.24 -3.06
CA VAL A 17 -22.33 -1.62 -2.85
C VAL A 17 -23.10 -1.64 -1.54
N THR A 18 -24.42 -1.55 -1.64
CA THR A 18 -25.32 -1.78 -0.51
C THR A 18 -25.05 -3.19 0.00
N PRO A 19 -24.81 -3.40 1.30
CA PRO A 19 -24.74 -4.76 1.82
C PRO A 19 -26.13 -5.39 1.64
N LEU A 20 -26.19 -6.51 0.92
CA LEU A 20 -27.36 -7.38 0.86
C LEU A 20 -27.83 -7.72 2.28
N PRO A 21 -29.15 -7.83 2.52
CA PRO A 21 -29.72 -7.99 3.85
C PRO A 21 -29.58 -9.45 4.29
N ILE A 22 -28.44 -9.79 4.88
CA ILE A 22 -28.37 -10.94 5.76
C ILE A 22 -28.59 -10.42 7.17
N SER A 23 -29.82 -10.57 7.66
CA SER A 23 -30.21 -10.31 9.05
C SER A 23 -29.54 -11.33 9.98
N ILE A 24 -28.23 -11.21 10.14
CA ILE A 24 -27.51 -11.62 11.35
C ILE A 24 -27.39 -10.32 12.14
N ALA A 25 -27.88 -10.30 13.39
CA ALA A 25 -27.76 -9.16 14.28
C ALA A 25 -26.33 -8.59 14.16
N SER A 26 -26.20 -7.39 13.58
CA SER A 26 -24.88 -6.81 13.39
C SER A 26 -24.28 -6.62 14.78
N PRO A 27 -23.09 -7.19 15.06
CA PRO A 27 -22.45 -6.99 16.34
C PRO A 27 -22.30 -5.48 16.59
N LEU A 28 -22.50 -5.06 17.84
CA LEU A 28 -22.40 -3.65 18.21
C LEU A 28 -20.98 -3.17 17.86
N LYS A 29 -20.89 -2.32 16.84
CA LYS A 29 -19.63 -1.76 16.33
C LYS A 29 -19.49 -0.33 16.81
N LEU A 30 -18.55 -0.07 17.71
CA LEU A 30 -18.17 1.28 18.12
C LEU A 30 -17.03 1.76 17.20
N ARG A 31 -17.09 3.02 16.77
CA ARG A 31 -16.00 3.68 16.06
C ARG A 31 -15.45 4.77 16.97
N LEU A 32 -14.16 4.68 17.27
CA LEU A 32 -13.41 5.74 17.97
C LEU A 32 -12.48 6.38 16.95
N SER A 33 -12.55 7.71 16.84
CA SER A 33 -11.61 8.50 16.05
C SER A 33 -10.32 8.64 16.83
N ALA A 34 -9.20 8.24 16.24
CA ALA A 34 -7.86 8.47 16.78
C ALA A 34 -7.26 9.65 16.04
N SER A 35 -7.73 10.84 16.39
CA SER A 35 -7.53 12.10 15.66
C SER A 35 -6.98 13.21 16.57
N GLU A 36 -6.38 14.24 15.99
CA GLU A 36 -5.82 15.39 16.72
C GLU A 36 -6.88 16.06 17.61
N SER A 37 -6.52 16.29 18.87
CA SER A 37 -7.37 16.99 19.84
C SER A 37 -7.35 18.51 19.61
N LEU A 38 -8.44 19.21 19.94
CA LEU A 38 -8.52 20.67 19.80
C LEU A 38 -7.42 21.39 20.62
N PRO A 39 -6.88 22.54 20.15
CA PRO A 39 -7.30 23.34 19.00
C PRO A 39 -6.61 22.97 17.68
N LEU A 40 -7.38 22.94 16.59
CA LEU A 40 -6.92 22.49 15.27
C LEU A 40 -6.19 23.61 14.52
N ASN A 41 -4.98 23.35 14.03
CA ASN A 41 -4.27 24.24 13.11
C ASN A 41 -4.42 23.83 11.62
N GLY A 42 -4.95 22.63 11.32
CA GLY A 42 -5.04 22.12 9.95
C GLY A 42 -6.14 21.09 9.65
N GLY A 43 -6.94 20.68 10.64
CA GLY A 43 -7.94 19.60 10.52
C GLY A 43 -7.87 18.68 11.75
N GLN A 44 -8.57 17.53 11.74
CA GLN A 44 -8.47 16.51 12.80
C GLN A 44 -7.35 15.47 12.55
N TRP A 45 -6.52 15.68 11.53
CA TRP A 45 -5.43 14.77 11.18
C TRP A 45 -4.20 15.05 12.03
N PHE A 46 -3.47 14.02 12.45
CA PHE A 46 -2.13 14.21 12.99
C PHE A 46 -1.19 14.67 11.90
N GLN A 47 -0.44 15.75 12.17
CA GLN A 47 0.57 16.26 11.26
C GLN A 47 1.97 15.85 11.74
N ILE A 48 2.58 14.90 11.05
CA ILE A 48 3.95 14.42 11.30
C ILE A 48 4.88 15.18 10.36
N ASN A 49 5.74 16.07 10.88
CA ASN A 49 6.54 16.98 10.04
C ASN A 49 7.86 16.36 9.59
N ASN A 50 8.39 15.41 10.36
CA ASN A 50 9.68 14.78 10.08
C ASN A 50 9.75 13.37 10.70
N ASN A 51 10.88 12.71 10.54
CA ASN A 51 11.13 11.34 10.98
C ASN A 51 11.37 11.15 12.49
N GLU A 52 11.46 12.24 13.27
CA GLU A 52 11.53 12.22 14.74
C GLU A 52 10.16 12.40 15.39
N ASP A 53 9.19 12.94 14.66
CA ASP A 53 7.84 13.24 15.16
C ASP A 53 7.05 11.93 15.41
N VAL A 54 6.40 11.87 16.57
CA VAL A 54 5.43 10.83 16.92
C VAL A 54 4.19 11.52 17.44
N GLU A 55 3.08 11.32 16.75
CA GLU A 55 1.79 11.89 17.12
C GLU A 55 0.88 10.80 17.67
N SER A 56 0.12 11.09 18.72
CA SER A 56 -0.73 10.08 19.37
C SER A 56 -2.06 10.63 19.86
N ALA A 57 -3.01 9.72 20.03
CA ALA A 57 -4.24 9.95 20.79
C ALA A 57 -4.35 8.95 21.94
N SER A 58 -4.74 9.46 23.10
CA SER A 58 -5.17 8.65 24.23
C SER A 58 -6.57 8.09 23.98
N LEU A 59 -6.74 6.79 24.19
CA LEU A 59 -8.04 6.13 24.07
C LEU A 59 -8.24 5.08 25.17
N ALA A 60 -9.47 4.99 25.67
CA ALA A 60 -9.91 3.90 26.54
C ALA A 60 -10.78 2.92 25.73
N VAL A 61 -10.43 1.63 25.78
CA VAL A 61 -11.22 0.58 25.13
C VAL A 61 -12.32 0.09 26.08
N PRO A 62 -13.60 0.02 25.66
CA PRO A 62 -14.66 -0.53 26.50
C PRO A 62 -14.32 -1.94 26.96
N ALA A 63 -14.50 -2.19 28.26
CA ALA A 63 -14.11 -3.45 28.91
C ALA A 63 -14.78 -4.71 28.33
N ASN A 64 -15.83 -4.58 27.50
CA ASN A 64 -16.52 -5.68 26.83
C ASN A 64 -16.12 -5.83 25.35
N ALA A 65 -15.06 -5.18 24.87
CA ALA A 65 -14.58 -5.33 23.51
C ALA A 65 -13.93 -6.71 23.28
N TYR A 66 -14.29 -7.38 22.20
CA TYR A 66 -13.74 -8.69 21.83
C TYR A 66 -13.01 -8.73 20.49
N ARG A 67 -13.09 -7.64 19.72
CA ARG A 67 -12.33 -7.45 18.48
C ARG A 67 -11.98 -5.97 18.32
N ALA A 68 -10.79 -5.70 17.82
CA ALA A 68 -10.32 -4.35 17.50
C ALA A 68 -9.59 -4.35 16.15
N VAL A 69 -10.00 -3.48 15.23
CA VAL A 69 -9.32 -3.26 13.94
C VAL A 69 -9.11 -1.77 13.78
N LEU A 70 -7.88 -1.34 13.50
CA LEU A 70 -7.57 0.03 13.19
C LEU A 70 -7.54 0.21 11.67
N GLU A 71 -8.35 1.12 11.16
CA GLU A 71 -8.25 1.58 9.77
C GLU A 71 -7.41 2.86 9.74
N VAL A 72 -6.28 2.83 9.04
CA VAL A 72 -5.34 3.94 8.93
C VAL A 72 -5.53 4.64 7.60
N TYR A 73 -5.60 5.97 7.63
CA TYR A 73 -5.58 6.83 6.46
C TYR A 73 -4.35 7.72 6.52
N LEU A 74 -3.79 8.01 5.36
CA LEU A 74 -2.62 8.86 5.25
C LEU A 74 -2.64 9.69 3.98
N SER A 75 -1.99 10.85 4.03
CA SER A 75 -1.59 11.62 2.85
C SER A 75 -0.27 12.34 3.13
N TYR A 76 0.55 12.49 2.11
CA TYR A 76 1.88 13.09 2.21
C TYR A 76 2.02 14.21 1.20
N HIS A 77 2.77 15.25 1.54
CA HIS A 77 2.81 16.50 0.81
C HIS A 77 4.23 17.12 0.85
N GLY A 78 4.44 18.19 0.07
CA GLY A 78 5.74 18.84 0.00
C GLY A 78 6.79 17.96 -0.67
N SER A 79 7.98 17.88 -0.09
CA SER A 79 9.10 17.07 -0.61
C SER A 79 8.75 15.58 -0.68
N ASP A 80 7.88 15.11 0.22
CA ASP A 80 7.46 13.71 0.23
C ASP A 80 6.40 13.36 -0.81
N GLU A 81 5.95 14.30 -1.66
CA GLU A 81 5.21 13.94 -2.89
C GLU A 81 6.08 13.19 -3.91
N PHE A 82 7.41 13.27 -3.78
CA PHE A 82 8.40 12.77 -4.73
C PHE A 82 9.41 11.78 -4.12
N TRP A 83 9.11 11.27 -2.92
CA TRP A 83 10.01 10.44 -2.11
C TRP A 83 10.67 9.29 -2.89
N TYR A 84 9.96 8.64 -3.81
CA TYR A 84 10.43 7.51 -4.63
C TYR A 84 11.67 7.79 -5.53
N THR A 85 12.14 9.04 -5.61
CA THR A 85 13.34 9.44 -6.38
C THR A 85 14.54 9.74 -5.47
N TYR A 86 15.77 9.50 -5.98
CA TYR A 86 17.03 10.01 -5.44
C TYR A 86 17.52 11.12 -6.38
N GLY A 87 17.60 12.37 -5.93
CA GLY A 87 18.18 13.46 -6.72
C GLY A 87 17.61 14.85 -6.45
N ASN A 88 18.41 15.88 -6.74
CA ASN A 88 18.14 17.30 -6.56
C ASN A 88 16.85 17.77 -7.31
N PRO A 89 16.07 18.73 -6.79
CA PRO A 89 16.40 19.63 -5.67
C PRO A 89 16.43 18.99 -4.29
N PHE A 90 15.81 17.83 -4.13
CA PHE A 90 15.40 17.36 -2.82
C PHE A 90 16.13 16.06 -2.49
N ASN A 91 17.41 16.20 -2.12
CA ASN A 91 18.15 15.15 -1.43
C ASN A 91 17.47 14.88 -0.09
N GLY A 92 16.51 13.96 -0.11
CA GLY A 92 15.73 13.59 1.05
C GLY A 92 16.24 12.36 1.80
N ASN A 93 15.43 11.88 2.75
CA ASN A 93 15.71 10.70 3.58
C ASN A 93 15.65 9.35 2.81
N GLY A 94 15.85 9.38 1.48
CA GLY A 94 15.74 8.24 0.57
C GLY A 94 14.30 7.90 0.17
N PRO A 95 14.10 6.83 -0.64
CA PRO A 95 12.84 6.51 -1.29
C PRO A 95 12.02 5.49 -0.53
N PHE A 96 12.22 5.40 0.77
CA PHE A 96 11.47 4.49 1.62
C PHE A 96 10.63 5.28 2.63
N ARG A 97 9.35 4.95 2.78
CA ARG A 97 8.47 5.51 3.81
C ARG A 97 7.69 4.38 4.44
N GLU A 98 7.57 4.42 5.75
CA GLU A 98 6.77 3.48 6.52
C GLU A 98 6.02 4.25 7.59
N VAL A 99 4.71 4.08 7.65
CA VAL A 99 3.91 4.56 8.77
C VAL A 99 3.82 3.44 9.81
N THR A 100 4.38 3.66 10.99
CA THR A 100 4.28 2.74 12.12
C THR A 100 3.07 3.09 12.98
N VAL A 101 2.35 2.06 13.44
CA VAL A 101 1.27 2.17 14.42
C VAL A 101 1.76 1.60 15.74
N ARG A 102 1.56 2.35 16.82
CA ARG A 102 2.11 2.05 18.14
C ARG A 102 1.02 2.01 19.20
N ILE A 103 1.11 1.06 20.13
CA ILE A 103 0.34 1.06 21.38
C ILE A 103 1.35 1.25 22.51
N ASP A 104 1.20 2.33 23.29
CA ASP A 104 2.08 2.67 24.42
C ASP A 104 3.58 2.67 24.06
N GLY A 105 3.90 3.04 22.80
CA GLY A 105 5.25 3.09 22.26
C GLY A 105 5.72 1.85 21.49
N ASP A 106 5.06 0.70 21.66
CA ASP A 106 5.39 -0.56 20.99
C ASP A 106 4.76 -0.65 19.60
N VAL A 107 5.52 -1.05 18.57
CA VAL A 107 5.01 -1.14 17.18
C VAL A 107 4.14 -2.37 16.95
N VAL A 108 2.84 -2.16 16.85
CA VAL A 108 1.82 -3.23 16.69
C VAL A 108 1.39 -3.46 15.24
N GLY A 109 1.73 -2.53 14.34
CA GLY A 109 1.47 -2.64 12.92
C GLY A 109 2.24 -1.61 12.09
N ALA A 110 2.25 -1.80 10.78
CA ALA A 110 2.86 -0.86 9.84
C ALA A 110 2.05 -0.75 8.54
N VAL A 111 2.23 0.37 7.84
CA VAL A 111 1.69 0.63 6.50
C VAL A 111 2.83 1.09 5.60
N TRP A 112 3.02 0.39 4.48
CA TRP A 112 3.91 0.81 3.40
C TRP A 112 3.01 1.31 2.26
N PRO A 113 2.89 2.63 2.08
CA PRO A 113 1.82 3.21 1.29
C PRO A 113 2.00 2.93 -0.20
N PHE A 114 0.87 2.84 -0.91
CA PHE A 114 0.87 2.90 -2.37
C PHE A 114 1.36 4.30 -2.79
N PRO A 115 2.33 4.42 -3.72
CA PRO A 115 2.88 5.71 -4.14
C PRO A 115 1.89 6.44 -5.06
N VAL A 116 0.87 7.05 -4.47
CA VAL A 116 -0.03 7.99 -5.15
C VAL A 116 0.80 9.14 -5.72
N ILE A 117 0.61 9.41 -7.02
CA ILE A 117 1.15 10.58 -7.69
C ILE A 117 -0.01 11.56 -7.92
N TYR A 118 0.06 12.72 -7.27
CA TYR A 118 -0.99 13.74 -7.37
C TYR A 118 -1.05 14.36 -8.77
N THR A 119 -2.16 15.00 -9.10
CA THR A 119 -2.46 15.55 -10.44
C THR A 119 -1.47 16.61 -10.96
N GLY A 120 -0.58 17.12 -10.10
CA GLY A 120 0.51 18.02 -10.48
C GLY A 120 1.90 17.38 -10.45
N GLY A 121 2.05 16.18 -9.91
CA GLY A 121 3.34 15.56 -9.65
C GLY A 121 4.04 15.07 -10.92
N ILE A 122 5.37 15.15 -10.96
CA ILE A 122 6.26 14.80 -12.07
C ILE A 122 6.01 15.69 -13.30
N SER A 123 4.84 15.56 -13.93
CA SER A 123 4.35 16.47 -14.96
C SER A 123 2.82 16.48 -14.97
N PRO A 124 2.16 17.66 -14.94
CA PRO A 124 0.70 17.74 -14.94
C PRO A 124 0.06 17.20 -16.23
N PHE A 125 0.82 17.03 -17.31
CA PHE A 125 0.33 16.46 -18.56
C PHE A 125 0.11 14.94 -18.48
N LEU A 126 0.82 14.23 -17.59
CA LEU A 126 0.63 12.78 -17.39
C LEU A 126 -0.80 12.45 -16.93
N TRP A 127 -1.43 13.38 -16.19
CA TRP A 127 -2.67 13.14 -15.45
C TRP A 127 -3.90 13.77 -16.11
N ARG A 128 -3.85 14.05 -17.42
CA ARG A 128 -4.92 14.73 -18.15
C ARG A 128 -5.26 14.00 -19.45
N PRO A 129 -6.55 13.68 -19.70
CA PRO A 129 -7.73 13.80 -18.83
C PRO A 129 -7.88 12.67 -17.79
N ILE A 130 -7.02 11.64 -17.80
CA ILE A 130 -7.10 10.50 -16.87
C ILE A 130 -6.19 10.78 -15.68
N SER A 131 -6.76 10.88 -14.48
CA SER A 131 -6.01 11.18 -13.26
C SER A 131 -5.21 9.98 -12.74
N GLY A 132 -4.16 10.23 -11.96
CA GLY A 132 -3.34 9.19 -11.32
C GLY A 132 -4.16 8.23 -10.43
N ILE A 133 -3.79 6.95 -10.37
CA ILE A 133 -4.42 5.98 -9.46
C ILE A 133 -4.39 6.53 -8.02
N GLY A 134 -5.54 6.54 -7.33
CA GLY A 134 -5.65 6.99 -5.94
C GLY A 134 -5.60 8.50 -5.71
N SER A 135 -5.34 9.32 -6.73
CA SER A 135 -5.16 10.79 -6.60
C SER A 135 -6.38 11.57 -6.07
N PHE A 136 -7.59 11.03 -6.22
CA PHE A 136 -8.83 11.60 -5.65
C PHE A 136 -9.39 10.81 -4.46
N ASN A 137 -8.95 9.57 -4.29
CA ASN A 137 -9.42 8.65 -3.25
C ASN A 137 -8.24 7.80 -2.81
N LEU A 138 -7.52 8.28 -1.81
CA LEU A 138 -6.34 7.60 -1.30
C LEU A 138 -6.75 6.28 -0.61
N PRO A 139 -5.91 5.23 -0.68
CA PRO A 139 -6.19 3.99 0.02
C PRO A 139 -6.24 4.14 1.55
N SER A 140 -7.03 3.30 2.21
CA SER A 140 -6.95 3.06 3.65
C SER A 140 -6.42 1.66 3.94
N TYR A 141 -5.93 1.45 5.16
CA TYR A 141 -5.20 0.25 5.54
C TYR A 141 -5.70 -0.31 6.88
N ASP A 142 -6.15 -1.56 6.88
CA ASP A 142 -6.64 -2.23 8.09
C ASP A 142 -5.51 -2.97 8.83
N ILE A 143 -5.42 -2.75 10.15
CA ILE A 143 -4.51 -3.44 11.06
C ILE A 143 -5.34 -4.14 12.13
N GLU A 144 -5.20 -5.46 12.24
CA GLU A 144 -5.93 -6.27 13.23
C GLU A 144 -5.25 -6.16 14.61
N LEU A 145 -5.89 -5.44 15.53
CA LEU A 145 -5.40 -5.20 16.89
C LEU A 145 -5.97 -6.17 17.92
N THR A 146 -6.87 -7.09 17.53
CA THR A 146 -7.47 -8.07 18.46
C THR A 146 -6.45 -8.87 19.29
N PRO A 147 -5.29 -9.32 18.76
CA PRO A 147 -4.27 -9.99 19.57
C PRO A 147 -3.74 -9.15 20.76
N PHE A 148 -3.83 -7.82 20.66
CA PHE A 148 -3.34 -6.86 21.65
C PHE A 148 -4.43 -6.39 22.62
N LEU A 149 -5.66 -6.91 22.55
CA LEU A 149 -6.70 -6.58 23.52
C LEU A 149 -6.32 -6.93 24.97
N GLY A 150 -5.35 -7.84 25.16
CA GLY A 150 -4.78 -8.12 26.48
C GLY A 150 -3.98 -6.97 27.09
N TRP A 151 -3.52 -6.01 26.27
CA TRP A 151 -2.90 -4.76 26.73
C TRP A 151 -3.94 -3.69 26.98
N LEU A 152 -4.98 -3.63 26.15
CA LEU A 152 -5.94 -2.52 26.11
C LEU A 152 -7.15 -2.66 27.06
N LEU A 153 -7.35 -3.83 27.67
CA LEU A 153 -8.54 -4.14 28.50
C LEU A 153 -8.22 -4.15 30.00
N ASP A 154 -7.35 -3.25 30.46
CA ASP A 154 -7.04 -3.07 31.88
C ASP A 154 -7.90 -1.97 32.56
N GLY A 155 -8.62 -1.18 31.76
CA GLY A 155 -9.51 -0.12 32.24
C GLY A 155 -8.88 1.28 32.25
N GLU A 156 -7.63 1.41 31.82
CA GLU A 156 -6.91 2.66 31.71
C GLU A 156 -6.97 3.23 30.28
N GLU A 157 -6.43 4.46 30.11
CA GLU A 157 -6.21 5.05 28.79
C GLU A 157 -4.87 4.58 28.22
N HIS A 158 -4.83 4.30 26.92
CA HIS A 158 -3.65 3.88 26.19
C HIS A 158 -3.35 4.83 25.04
N GLU A 159 -2.07 4.99 24.73
CA GLU A 159 -1.62 5.85 23.63
C GLU A 159 -1.60 5.06 22.32
N LEU A 160 -2.44 5.46 21.37
CA LEU A 160 -2.34 5.02 19.98
C LEU A 160 -1.53 6.04 19.19
N GLY A 161 -0.29 5.67 18.83
CA GLY A 161 0.66 6.55 18.18
C GLY A 161 0.94 6.20 16.73
N PHE A 162 1.30 7.23 15.96
CA PHE A 162 1.74 7.17 14.58
C PHE A 162 3.10 7.83 14.42
N ALA A 163 3.98 7.22 13.63
CA ALA A 163 5.26 7.81 13.24
C ALA A 163 5.61 7.40 11.81
N VAL A 164 6.26 8.28 11.05
CA VAL A 164 6.65 8.00 9.67
C VAL A 164 8.17 7.91 9.54
N THR A 165 8.67 6.71 9.26
CA THR A 165 10.08 6.48 8.98
C THR A 165 10.50 7.26 7.74
N ASP A 166 11.62 7.98 7.86
CA ASP A 166 12.20 8.83 6.81
C ASP A 166 11.29 9.99 6.32
N ALA A 167 10.23 10.35 7.07
CA ALA A 167 9.38 11.48 6.70
C ALA A 167 10.14 12.80 6.51
N GLN A 168 9.63 13.61 5.58
CA GLN A 168 10.03 14.99 5.37
C GLN A 168 8.82 15.89 5.13
N ASP A 169 8.99 17.16 5.48
CA ASP A 169 8.02 18.24 5.38
C ASP A 169 6.74 18.02 6.20
N PHE A 170 5.77 17.26 5.70
CA PHE A 170 4.58 16.91 6.47
C PHE A 170 3.76 15.77 5.87
N TRP A 171 3.28 14.92 6.79
CA TRP A 171 2.35 13.84 6.56
C TRP A 171 1.11 14.07 7.40
N TYR A 172 -0.06 13.87 6.81
CA TYR A 172 -1.30 13.75 7.54
C TYR A 172 -1.60 12.28 7.75
N VAL A 173 -1.73 11.85 9.01
CA VAL A 173 -2.08 10.48 9.38
C VAL A 173 -3.27 10.53 10.34
N ASP A 174 -4.22 9.62 10.16
CA ASP A 174 -5.39 9.49 11.03
C ASP A 174 -5.84 8.03 11.10
N GLY A 175 -6.60 7.69 12.13
CA GLY A 175 -7.04 6.33 12.41
C GLY A 175 -8.50 6.24 12.85
N ASN A 176 -9.23 5.27 12.30
CA ASN A 176 -10.54 4.86 12.80
C ASN A 176 -10.43 3.52 13.52
N LEU A 177 -10.53 3.51 14.85
CA LEU A 177 -10.54 2.29 15.64
C LEU A 177 -11.96 1.70 15.65
N HIS A 178 -12.09 0.54 15.00
CA HIS A 178 -13.31 -0.23 14.92
C HIS A 178 -13.32 -1.30 16.03
N LEU A 179 -14.28 -1.21 16.95
CA LEU A 179 -14.41 -2.14 18.09
C LEU A 179 -15.70 -2.94 17.99
N TRP A 180 -15.62 -4.25 18.23
CA TRP A 180 -16.78 -5.11 18.37
C TRP A 180 -16.98 -5.48 19.84
N LEU A 181 -18.20 -5.27 20.34
CA LEU A 181 -18.52 -5.40 21.76
C LEU A 181 -19.38 -6.64 22.05
N ASP A 182 -19.09 -7.34 23.16
CA ASP A 182 -19.90 -8.46 23.63
C ASP A 182 -21.30 -7.92 24.02
N PRO A 183 -22.40 -8.45 23.42
CA PRO A 183 -23.74 -7.94 23.63
C PRO A 183 -24.28 -8.12 25.05
N ARG A 184 -23.66 -8.99 25.88
CA ARG A 184 -24.04 -9.17 27.27
C ARG A 184 -23.41 -8.14 28.21
N SER A 185 -22.59 -7.23 27.69
CA SER A 185 -21.94 -6.12 28.41
C SER A 185 -21.08 -6.51 29.61
N ALA A 186 -20.85 -7.81 29.84
CA ALA A 186 -19.90 -8.28 30.84
C ALA A 186 -18.47 -7.97 30.37
N ALA A 187 -17.62 -7.58 31.31
CA ALA A 187 -16.21 -7.36 31.02
C ALA A 187 -15.57 -8.63 30.44
N THR A 188 -14.90 -8.48 29.31
CA THR A 188 -14.09 -9.50 28.66
C THR A 188 -12.70 -9.53 29.29
N THR A 189 -12.09 -10.70 29.38
CA THR A 189 -10.68 -10.82 29.77
C THR A 189 -9.85 -11.22 28.57
N ALA A 190 -8.64 -10.70 28.45
CA ALA A 190 -7.78 -10.99 27.30
C ALA A 190 -6.33 -11.19 27.75
N GLY A 191 -5.52 -11.78 26.87
CA GLY A 191 -4.10 -11.95 27.12
C GLY A 191 -3.33 -12.22 25.84
N ILE A 192 -2.09 -11.74 25.81
CA ILE A 192 -1.18 -11.99 24.70
C ILE A 192 -0.53 -13.37 24.85
N ILE A 193 -0.36 -14.07 23.73
CA ILE A 193 0.28 -15.39 23.65
C ILE A 193 1.72 -15.23 23.13
N SER A 194 1.89 -14.46 22.07
CA SER A 194 3.19 -14.15 21.47
C SER A 194 3.13 -12.83 20.73
N TYR A 195 4.24 -12.09 20.71
CA TYR A 195 4.41 -10.85 19.98
C TYR A 195 5.86 -10.77 19.49
N ASP A 196 6.03 -10.47 18.21
CA ASP A 196 7.32 -10.32 17.55
C ASP A 196 7.22 -9.18 16.52
N ALA A 197 7.99 -8.13 16.76
CA ALA A 197 8.08 -6.96 15.89
C ALA A 197 9.55 -6.49 15.84
N PRO A 198 10.43 -7.22 15.15
CA PRO A 198 11.82 -6.82 14.98
C PRO A 198 11.94 -5.42 14.36
N PRO A 199 13.05 -4.70 14.62
CA PRO A 199 13.33 -3.43 13.96
C PRO A 199 13.31 -3.54 12.44
N LEU A 200 12.99 -2.42 11.77
CA LEU A 200 13.04 -2.31 10.31
C LEU A 200 14.45 -2.65 9.79
N GLU A 201 14.53 -3.59 8.85
CA GLU A 201 15.77 -3.91 8.14
C GLU A 201 15.82 -3.10 6.85
N LYS A 202 16.55 -1.98 6.85
CA LYS A 202 16.70 -1.10 5.66
C LYS A 202 18.17 -0.97 5.29
N VAL A 203 18.46 -1.15 4.00
CA VAL A 203 19.81 -1.00 3.44
C VAL A 203 19.74 -0.17 2.17
N THR A 204 20.62 0.82 2.06
CA THR A 204 20.83 1.59 0.83
C THR A 204 22.27 1.39 0.37
N ALA A 205 22.44 0.91 -0.86
CA ALA A 205 23.71 0.82 -1.54
C ALA A 205 23.83 1.91 -2.61
N VAL A 206 25.02 2.48 -2.74
CA VAL A 206 25.32 3.54 -3.71
C VAL A 206 26.51 3.11 -4.56
N ALA A 207 26.39 3.25 -5.87
CA ALA A 207 27.46 3.07 -6.83
C ALA A 207 27.58 4.30 -7.73
N SER A 208 28.65 5.07 -7.54
CA SER A 208 29.02 6.15 -8.47
C SER A 208 29.87 5.58 -9.60
N ARG A 209 29.53 5.91 -10.84
CA ARG A 209 30.23 5.47 -12.06
C ARG A 209 30.91 6.65 -12.78
N GLY A 210 31.25 7.69 -12.03
CA GLY A 210 31.79 8.96 -12.54
C GLY A 210 30.80 10.11 -12.33
N PRO A 211 31.21 11.36 -12.60
CA PRO A 211 30.34 12.52 -12.48
C PRO A 211 29.04 12.35 -13.27
N GLY A 212 27.92 12.72 -12.66
CA GLY A 212 26.57 12.62 -13.23
C GLY A 212 26.03 11.22 -13.47
N ASN A 213 26.74 10.19 -12.99
CA ASN A 213 26.36 8.79 -13.18
C ASN A 213 26.28 8.09 -11.82
N GLU A 214 25.06 8.02 -11.29
CA GLU A 214 24.79 7.51 -9.95
C GLU A 214 23.79 6.37 -10.00
N TYR A 215 23.99 5.37 -9.15
CA TYR A 215 23.06 4.27 -8.99
C TYR A 215 22.82 4.05 -7.51
N TYR A 216 21.57 4.14 -7.11
CA TYR A 216 21.08 3.89 -5.77
C TYR A 216 20.23 2.63 -5.78
N GLN A 217 20.43 1.78 -4.80
CA GLN A 217 19.56 0.63 -4.55
C GLN A 217 19.18 0.61 -3.08
N THR A 218 17.89 0.76 -2.79
CA THR A 218 17.36 0.66 -1.44
C THR A 218 16.49 -0.59 -1.33
N THR A 219 16.76 -1.38 -0.31
CA THR A 219 15.95 -2.53 0.07
C THR A 219 15.47 -2.38 1.49
N ALA A 220 14.21 -2.72 1.75
CA ALA A 220 13.69 -2.78 3.11
C ALA A 220 12.87 -4.05 3.35
N PHE A 221 12.90 -4.55 4.58
CA PHE A 221 12.09 -5.67 5.04
C PHE A 221 11.55 -5.41 6.44
N ARG A 222 10.29 -5.79 6.66
CA ARG A 222 9.67 -5.79 7.99
C ARG A 222 8.75 -6.98 8.17
N ARG A 223 8.72 -7.49 9.41
CA ARG A 223 7.74 -8.46 9.86
C ARG A 223 7.17 -8.03 11.20
N ILE A 224 5.86 -8.17 11.36
CA ILE A 224 5.17 -8.00 12.63
C ILE A 224 4.24 -9.19 12.80
N SER A 225 4.23 -9.83 13.96
CA SER A 225 3.27 -10.88 14.26
C SER A 225 2.86 -10.88 15.71
N ALA A 226 1.58 -11.15 15.95
CA ALA A 226 1.02 -11.25 17.29
C ALA A 226 -0.04 -12.34 17.34
N ALA A 227 -0.12 -13.00 18.49
CA ALA A 227 -1.19 -13.93 18.83
C ALA A 227 -1.70 -13.58 20.22
N GLY A 228 -3.02 -13.57 20.38
CA GLY A 228 -3.68 -13.26 21.64
C GLY A 228 -5.00 -13.99 21.75
N TRP A 229 -5.57 -14.00 22.95
CA TRP A 229 -6.88 -14.55 23.20
C TRP A 229 -7.78 -13.55 23.93
N VAL A 230 -9.08 -13.66 23.71
CA VAL A 230 -10.12 -12.93 24.43
C VAL A 230 -11.19 -13.90 24.89
N GLN A 231 -11.51 -13.87 26.17
CA GLN A 231 -12.60 -14.61 26.78
C GLN A 231 -13.83 -13.72 26.84
N THR A 232 -14.89 -14.17 26.17
CA THR A 232 -16.17 -13.48 26.11
C THR A 232 -17.26 -14.32 26.78
N SER A 233 -18.31 -13.65 27.22
CA SER A 233 -19.48 -14.31 27.83
C SER A 233 -20.43 -14.88 26.78
N SER A 234 -20.45 -14.28 25.58
CA SER A 234 -21.33 -14.66 24.48
C SER A 234 -20.71 -15.69 23.53
N TYR A 235 -19.39 -15.65 23.31
CA TYR A 235 -18.72 -16.47 22.30
C TYR A 235 -17.67 -17.43 22.87
N GLY A 236 -17.41 -17.36 24.18
CA GLY A 236 -16.35 -18.12 24.83
C GLY A 236 -14.96 -17.57 24.53
N LYS A 237 -13.95 -18.44 24.57
CA LYS A 237 -12.57 -18.09 24.25
C LYS A 237 -12.37 -17.99 22.74
N ILE A 238 -11.95 -16.82 22.30
CA ILE A 238 -11.52 -16.50 20.93
C ILE A 238 -10.00 -16.35 20.94
N THR A 239 -9.31 -16.90 19.95
CA THR A 239 -7.87 -16.69 19.73
C THR A 239 -7.69 -16.03 18.38
N ALA A 240 -6.96 -14.93 18.34
CA ALA A 240 -6.67 -14.18 17.12
C ALA A 240 -5.16 -14.16 16.88
N THR A 241 -4.76 -14.34 15.62
CA THR A 241 -3.40 -14.13 15.16
C THR A 241 -3.38 -13.09 14.05
N TRP A 242 -2.41 -12.19 14.12
CA TRP A 242 -2.14 -11.16 13.12
C TRP A 242 -0.71 -11.31 12.63
N THR A 243 -0.50 -11.16 11.32
CA THR A 243 0.84 -11.16 10.72
C THR A 243 0.88 -10.17 9.59
N GLN A 244 1.92 -9.33 9.59
CA GLN A 244 2.32 -8.51 8.46
C GLN A 244 3.72 -8.87 8.01
N ARG A 245 3.94 -8.86 6.70
CA ARG A 245 5.26 -8.98 6.09
C ARG A 245 5.36 -7.99 4.95
N PHE A 246 6.50 -7.33 4.84
CA PHE A 246 6.72 -6.33 3.82
C PHE A 246 8.10 -6.51 3.18
N SER A 247 8.18 -6.31 1.86
CA SER A 247 9.43 -6.24 1.13
C SER A 247 9.42 -5.09 0.13
N PHE A 248 10.53 -4.37 0.08
CA PHE A 248 10.67 -3.17 -0.74
C PHE A 248 11.99 -3.23 -1.47
N VAL A 249 11.95 -2.90 -2.75
CA VAL A 249 13.14 -2.68 -3.57
C VAL A 249 12.90 -1.42 -4.39
N ASN A 250 13.85 -0.50 -4.36
CA ASN A 250 13.91 0.65 -5.24
C ASN A 250 15.31 0.72 -5.84
N THR A 251 15.38 0.86 -7.17
CA THR A 251 16.59 1.22 -7.88
C THR A 251 16.40 2.56 -8.54
N ASN A 252 17.30 3.49 -8.30
CA ASN A 252 17.33 4.79 -8.95
C ASN A 252 18.65 4.93 -9.71
N GLN A 253 18.58 5.11 -11.01
CA GLN A 253 19.74 5.27 -11.87
C GLN A 253 19.69 6.66 -12.51
N VAL A 254 20.72 7.46 -12.26
CA VAL A 254 20.98 8.72 -12.95
C VAL A 254 22.12 8.50 -13.93
N ARG A 255 21.97 8.97 -15.17
CA ARG A 255 23.02 8.96 -16.19
C ARG A 255 23.20 10.35 -16.77
N GLU A 256 24.46 10.75 -16.87
CA GLU A 256 24.89 12.02 -17.45
C GLU A 256 24.09 13.25 -16.95
N ASP A 257 23.63 13.23 -15.70
CA ASP A 257 22.76 14.27 -15.07
C ASP A 257 21.46 14.62 -15.83
N THR A 258 21.11 13.85 -16.86
CA THR A 258 20.02 14.17 -17.80
C THR A 258 19.00 13.05 -17.92
N GLU A 259 19.40 11.80 -17.67
CA GLU A 259 18.51 10.65 -17.64
C GLU A 259 18.35 10.13 -16.21
N GLN A 260 17.12 9.88 -15.80
CA GLN A 260 16.78 9.21 -14.56
C GLN A 260 15.82 8.05 -14.81
N THR A 261 16.12 6.88 -14.25
CA THR A 261 15.24 5.72 -14.22
C THR A 261 15.00 5.28 -12.78
N VAL A 262 13.73 5.19 -12.39
CA VAL A 262 13.30 4.61 -11.12
C VAL A 262 12.55 3.31 -11.40
N ASN A 263 12.91 2.26 -10.68
CA ASN A 263 12.15 1.01 -10.64
C ASN A 263 11.97 0.61 -9.18
N GLN A 264 10.73 0.60 -8.73
CA GLN A 264 10.35 0.36 -7.35
C GLN A 264 9.25 -0.70 -7.29
N THR A 265 9.35 -1.61 -6.33
CA THR A 265 8.28 -2.52 -5.95
C THR A 265 8.12 -2.52 -4.44
N THR A 266 6.89 -2.33 -3.99
CA THR A 266 6.49 -2.52 -2.59
C THR A 266 5.55 -3.72 -2.54
N ASP A 267 5.91 -4.76 -1.81
CA ASP A 267 5.03 -5.91 -1.55
C ASP A 267 4.61 -5.91 -0.08
N ALA A 268 3.32 -6.12 0.16
CA ALA A 268 2.71 -6.16 1.48
C ALA A 268 1.84 -7.41 1.61
N TYR A 269 2.10 -8.21 2.64
CA TYR A 269 1.26 -9.32 3.06
C TYR A 269 0.65 -9.01 4.42
N SER A 270 -0.64 -9.28 4.55
CA SER A 270 -1.35 -9.28 5.83
C SER A 270 -2.19 -10.54 6.01
N GLY A 271 -2.18 -11.10 7.22
CA GLY A 271 -2.89 -12.34 7.54
C GLY A 271 -3.54 -12.27 8.91
N VAL A 272 -4.85 -12.53 8.94
CA VAL A 272 -5.66 -12.65 10.16
C VAL A 272 -6.20 -14.07 10.23
N HIS A 273 -6.06 -14.70 11.39
CA HIS A 273 -6.71 -15.97 11.68
C HIS A 273 -7.34 -15.94 13.06
N VAL A 274 -8.66 -16.13 13.12
CA VAL A 274 -9.46 -16.09 14.34
C VAL A 274 -10.15 -17.43 14.53
N THR A 275 -9.92 -18.03 15.70
CA THR A 275 -10.47 -19.32 16.09
C THR A 275 -11.25 -19.21 17.40
N ASP A 276 -12.22 -20.09 17.57
CA ASP A 276 -12.93 -20.30 18.83
C ASP A 276 -13.08 -21.81 19.11
N HIS A 277 -13.89 -22.16 20.10
CA HIS A 277 -14.15 -23.56 20.48
C HIS A 277 -14.73 -24.45 19.36
N ALA A 278 -15.34 -23.86 18.33
CA ALA A 278 -15.92 -24.59 17.19
C ALA A 278 -15.08 -24.48 15.92
N GLY A 279 -13.83 -24.03 16.02
CA GLY A 279 -12.84 -24.00 14.93
C GLY A 279 -12.59 -22.59 14.39
N VAL A 280 -12.33 -22.47 13.09
CA VAL A 280 -12.04 -21.18 12.45
C VAL A 280 -13.30 -20.34 12.39
N ALA A 281 -13.34 -19.25 13.16
CA ALA A 281 -14.43 -18.29 13.15
C ALA A 281 -14.34 -17.42 11.88
N TYR A 282 -13.14 -16.88 11.62
CA TYR A 282 -12.84 -16.01 10.49
C TYR A 282 -11.34 -16.04 10.18
N SER A 283 -10.97 -16.05 8.91
CA SER A 283 -9.60 -15.88 8.45
C SER A 283 -9.61 -14.99 7.22
N GLN A 284 -8.61 -14.13 7.06
CA GLN A 284 -8.39 -13.35 5.86
C GLN A 284 -6.90 -13.21 5.60
N GLU A 285 -6.52 -13.31 4.34
CA GLU A 285 -5.18 -13.01 3.87
C GLU A 285 -5.27 -12.03 2.71
N ALA A 286 -4.35 -11.08 2.66
CA ALA A 286 -4.22 -10.14 1.56
C ALA A 286 -2.76 -9.99 1.16
N GLU A 287 -2.51 -10.10 -0.14
CA GLU A 287 -1.24 -9.82 -0.80
C GLU A 287 -1.45 -8.60 -1.69
N GLN A 288 -0.62 -7.59 -1.52
CA GLN A 288 -0.63 -6.36 -2.30
C GLN A 288 0.76 -6.13 -2.90
N SER A 289 0.80 -5.66 -4.14
CA SER A 289 2.05 -5.25 -4.80
C SER A 289 1.86 -3.92 -5.52
N PHE A 290 2.81 -3.00 -5.32
CA PHE A 290 2.80 -1.66 -5.89
C PHE A 290 4.05 -1.38 -6.76
N PRO A 291 4.16 -1.99 -7.95
CA PRO A 291 5.19 -1.60 -8.92
C PRO A 291 5.04 -0.14 -9.38
N LEU A 292 6.16 0.57 -9.39
CA LEU A 292 6.32 1.92 -9.91
C LEU A 292 7.57 1.98 -10.78
N TYR A 293 7.39 2.39 -12.03
CA TYR A 293 8.49 2.69 -12.94
C TYR A 293 8.38 4.14 -13.40
N ILE A 294 9.49 4.87 -13.36
CA ILE A 294 9.60 6.24 -13.86
C ILE A 294 10.82 6.30 -14.77
N TYR A 295 10.65 6.92 -15.93
CA TYR A 295 11.75 7.27 -16.81
C TYR A 295 11.65 8.75 -17.17
N GLN A 296 12.78 9.45 -17.09
CA GLN A 296 12.95 10.82 -17.54
C GLN A 296 14.26 10.91 -18.31
N GLY A 297 14.27 11.43 -19.52
CA GLY A 297 15.51 11.58 -20.28
C GLY A 297 15.30 11.90 -21.75
N GLN A 298 16.42 12.06 -22.45
CA GLN A 298 16.45 12.42 -23.86
C GLN A 298 16.37 11.17 -24.76
N VAL A 299 15.39 11.19 -25.67
CA VAL A 299 15.20 10.16 -26.70
C VAL A 299 15.22 10.78 -28.09
N ASN A 300 15.37 9.95 -29.13
CA ASN A 300 15.34 10.37 -30.54
C ASN A 300 16.28 11.54 -30.88
N GLN A 301 17.48 11.57 -30.28
CA GLN A 301 18.46 12.63 -30.51
C GLN A 301 19.03 12.57 -31.93
N THR A 302 18.94 13.69 -32.66
CA THR A 302 19.54 13.86 -34.00
C THR A 302 20.74 14.80 -33.98
N SER A 303 20.80 15.70 -33.00
CA SER A 303 21.93 16.58 -32.69
C SER A 303 21.84 17.03 -31.23
N ASN A 304 22.87 17.71 -30.71
CA ASN A 304 22.84 18.24 -29.34
C ASN A 304 21.64 19.16 -29.08
N ASP A 305 21.18 19.91 -30.09
CA ASP A 305 20.06 20.84 -29.97
C ASP A 305 18.73 20.30 -30.54
N SER A 306 18.67 19.02 -30.91
CA SER A 306 17.47 18.40 -31.49
C SER A 306 17.26 16.99 -30.95
N PHE A 307 16.30 16.86 -30.05
CA PHE A 307 15.96 15.64 -29.30
C PHE A 307 14.50 15.71 -28.83
N THR A 308 14.04 14.66 -28.15
CA THR A 308 12.76 14.64 -27.44
C THR A 308 13.03 14.38 -25.97
N GLU A 309 12.59 15.26 -25.08
CA GLU A 309 12.54 14.96 -23.64
C GLU A 309 11.32 14.08 -23.37
N GLU A 310 11.55 12.85 -22.96
CA GLU A 310 10.51 11.90 -22.58
C GLU A 310 10.41 11.84 -21.05
N THR A 311 9.19 11.86 -20.55
CA THR A 311 8.85 11.50 -19.17
C THR A 311 7.76 10.45 -19.21
N SER A 312 8.04 9.24 -18.74
CA SER A 312 7.06 8.16 -18.66
C SER A 312 6.94 7.59 -17.25
N VAL A 313 5.71 7.21 -16.90
CA VAL A 313 5.36 6.65 -15.59
C VAL A 313 4.47 5.43 -15.80
N GLN A 314 4.86 4.31 -15.20
CA GLN A 314 4.03 3.12 -15.10
C GLN A 314 3.73 2.89 -13.62
N LEU A 315 2.46 2.92 -13.27
CA LEU A 315 1.98 2.76 -11.90
C LEU A 315 1.04 1.55 -11.85
N ARG A 316 1.23 0.68 -10.86
CA ARG A 316 0.46 -0.56 -10.71
C ARG A 316 -0.05 -0.68 -9.28
N PHE A 317 -1.33 -1.01 -9.12
CA PHE A 317 -1.93 -1.44 -7.87
C PHE A 317 -2.47 -2.85 -8.06
N GLU A 318 -1.83 -3.83 -7.44
CA GLU A 318 -2.21 -5.24 -7.49
C GLU A 318 -2.62 -5.71 -6.09
N GLU A 319 -3.71 -6.45 -6.00
CA GLU A 319 -4.18 -7.04 -4.75
C GLU A 319 -4.85 -8.39 -4.99
N GLU A 320 -4.48 -9.38 -4.21
CA GLU A 320 -5.21 -10.62 -4.01
C GLU A 320 -5.66 -10.69 -2.56
N ARG A 321 -6.95 -10.93 -2.32
CA ARG A 321 -7.46 -11.10 -0.96
C ARG A 321 -8.42 -12.28 -0.90
N VAL A 322 -8.20 -13.15 0.07
CA VAL A 322 -9.03 -14.32 0.34
C VAL A 322 -9.53 -14.28 1.78
N ALA A 323 -10.74 -14.76 1.99
CA ALA A 323 -11.26 -14.96 3.34
C ALA A 323 -12.07 -16.24 3.43
N ALA A 324 -12.05 -16.82 4.62
CA ALA A 324 -12.72 -18.07 4.95
C ALA A 324 -13.24 -18.07 6.39
N GLY A 325 -14.01 -19.09 6.73
CA GLY A 325 -14.57 -19.27 8.07
C GLY A 325 -16.07 -19.51 8.01
N ARG A 326 -16.76 -19.21 9.11
CA ARG A 326 -18.22 -19.41 9.22
C ARG A 326 -19.05 -18.59 8.24
N PRO A 327 -18.68 -17.35 7.87
CA PRO A 327 -19.40 -16.59 6.85
C PRO A 327 -19.30 -17.20 5.45
N GLY A 328 -18.46 -18.22 5.26
CA GLY A 328 -18.17 -18.82 3.96
C GLY A 328 -16.80 -18.40 3.42
N PHE A 329 -16.51 -18.87 2.22
CA PHE A 329 -15.31 -18.50 1.46
C PHE A 329 -15.63 -17.38 0.48
N TRP A 330 -14.76 -16.38 0.41
CA TRP A 330 -14.76 -15.39 -0.67
C TRP A 330 -13.33 -15.04 -1.06
N SER A 331 -13.17 -14.58 -2.29
CA SER A 331 -11.91 -14.09 -2.82
C SER A 331 -12.16 -12.87 -3.71
N ARG A 332 -11.17 -11.97 -3.77
CA ARG A 332 -11.12 -10.88 -4.73
C ARG A 332 -9.69 -10.70 -5.25
N SER A 333 -9.60 -10.37 -6.52
CA SER A 333 -8.40 -9.99 -7.25
C SER A 333 -8.63 -8.60 -7.84
N LEU A 334 -7.65 -7.71 -7.70
CA LEU A 334 -7.64 -6.38 -8.28
C LEU A 334 -6.31 -6.16 -8.99
N SER A 335 -6.38 -5.77 -10.26
CA SER A 335 -5.26 -5.28 -11.04
C SER A 335 -5.64 -3.93 -11.63
N ASN A 336 -4.91 -2.88 -11.26
CA ASN A 336 -5.11 -1.54 -11.79
C ASN A 336 -3.76 -1.03 -12.30
N ALA A 337 -3.64 -0.95 -13.62
CA ALA A 337 -2.43 -0.57 -14.31
C ALA A 337 -2.62 0.74 -15.04
N GLN A 338 -1.71 1.69 -14.86
CA GLN A 338 -1.72 2.97 -15.54
C GLN A 338 -0.35 3.27 -16.15
N ASP A 339 -0.34 3.59 -17.44
CA ASP A 339 0.84 3.97 -18.20
C ASP A 339 0.63 5.37 -18.76
N SER A 340 1.53 6.29 -18.44
CA SER A 340 1.45 7.69 -18.85
C SER A 340 2.77 8.16 -19.41
N ALA A 341 2.74 9.02 -20.43
CA ALA A 341 3.95 9.60 -21.00
C ALA A 341 3.72 11.00 -21.55
N VAL A 342 4.76 11.83 -21.45
CA VAL A 342 4.84 13.19 -21.99
C VAL A 342 6.13 13.30 -22.79
N ASP A 343 6.00 13.80 -24.02
CA ASP A 343 7.11 14.00 -24.94
C ASP A 343 7.19 15.48 -25.31
N VAL A 344 8.32 16.13 -25.06
CA VAL A 344 8.61 17.50 -25.49
C VAL A 344 9.66 17.47 -26.59
N ARG A 345 9.29 17.85 -27.80
CA ARG A 345 10.22 17.92 -28.94
C ARG A 345 10.99 19.22 -28.89
N VAL A 346 12.31 19.11 -28.94
CA VAL A 346 13.25 20.23 -28.98
C VAL A 346 13.91 20.25 -30.37
N GLN A 347 13.97 21.41 -31.00
CA GLN A 347 14.67 21.63 -32.27
C GLN A 347 15.41 22.96 -32.20
N GLU A 348 16.70 22.95 -32.58
CA GLU A 348 17.57 24.13 -32.50
C GLU A 348 17.60 24.77 -31.10
N GLY A 349 17.41 23.96 -30.05
CA GLY A 349 17.39 24.39 -28.65
C GLY A 349 16.03 24.90 -28.16
N ASP A 350 15.05 25.04 -29.05
CA ASP A 350 13.70 25.52 -28.71
C ASP A 350 12.69 24.37 -28.61
N ALA A 351 11.79 24.45 -27.62
CA ALA A 351 10.66 23.54 -27.51
C ALA A 351 9.62 23.84 -28.61
N VAL A 352 9.53 22.95 -29.60
CA VAL A 352 8.67 23.14 -30.79
C VAL A 352 7.34 22.39 -30.71
N GLY A 353 7.17 21.49 -29.74
CA GLY A 353 5.90 20.81 -29.53
C GLY A 353 5.89 19.89 -28.32
N THR A 354 4.69 19.67 -27.78
CA THR A 354 4.45 18.76 -26.65
C THR A 354 3.31 17.83 -26.97
N SER A 355 3.47 16.55 -26.65
CA SER A 355 2.41 15.54 -26.74
C SER A 355 2.39 14.71 -25.47
N TRP A 356 1.21 14.26 -25.06
CA TRP A 356 1.06 13.38 -23.92
C TRP A 356 -0.05 12.36 -24.15
N ARG A 357 0.06 11.24 -23.44
CA ARG A 357 -0.84 10.10 -23.50
C ARG A 357 -0.94 9.44 -22.13
N ALA A 358 -2.08 8.83 -21.87
CA ALA A 358 -2.28 7.98 -20.70
C ALA A 358 -3.21 6.83 -21.07
N ALA A 359 -2.94 5.65 -20.54
CA ALA A 359 -3.80 4.47 -20.62
C ALA A 359 -3.95 3.88 -19.22
N GLN A 360 -5.15 3.40 -18.90
CA GLN A 360 -5.43 2.73 -17.64
C GLN A 360 -6.30 1.50 -17.90
N THR A 361 -5.85 0.35 -17.42
CA THR A 361 -6.62 -0.89 -17.38
C THR A 361 -6.92 -1.25 -15.93
N TYR A 362 -8.20 -1.29 -15.59
CA TYR A 362 -8.73 -1.70 -14.29
C TYR A 362 -9.45 -3.04 -14.44
N ARG A 363 -9.08 -4.02 -13.63
CA ARG A 363 -9.71 -5.34 -13.57
C ARG A 363 -9.93 -5.73 -12.12
N TYR A 364 -11.18 -5.95 -11.75
CA TYR A 364 -11.60 -6.44 -10.45
C TYR A 364 -12.39 -7.72 -10.65
N GLU A 365 -12.02 -8.79 -9.96
CA GLU A 365 -12.70 -10.07 -9.98
C GLU A 365 -12.94 -10.55 -8.57
N ALA A 366 -14.19 -10.77 -8.20
CA ALA A 366 -14.55 -11.26 -6.88
C ALA A 366 -15.66 -12.32 -6.97
N THR A 367 -15.90 -13.00 -5.86
CA THR A 367 -16.97 -14.02 -5.78
C THR A 367 -18.37 -13.45 -5.98
N ASP A 368 -18.57 -12.16 -5.73
CA ASP A 368 -19.85 -11.46 -5.83
C ASP A 368 -20.03 -10.70 -7.15
N GLY A 369 -18.97 -10.52 -7.94
CA GLY A 369 -19.04 -9.84 -9.22
C GLY A 369 -17.67 -9.51 -9.78
N CYS A 370 -17.65 -8.89 -10.95
CA CYS A 370 -16.42 -8.42 -11.52
C CYS A 370 -16.64 -7.11 -12.30
N TYR A 371 -15.56 -6.40 -12.55
CA TYR A 371 -15.57 -5.14 -13.28
C TYR A 371 -14.28 -4.98 -14.07
N TYR A 372 -14.40 -4.58 -15.32
CA TYR A 372 -13.29 -4.30 -16.19
C TYR A 372 -13.49 -2.93 -16.85
N ARG A 373 -12.42 -2.15 -16.93
CA ARG A 373 -12.39 -0.93 -17.75
C ARG A 373 -11.02 -0.72 -18.34
N ASP A 374 -10.99 -0.41 -19.62
CA ASP A 374 -9.77 -0.03 -20.35
C ASP A 374 -10.00 1.31 -21.05
N VAL A 375 -9.24 2.31 -20.63
CA VAL A 375 -9.42 3.69 -21.07
C VAL A 375 -8.08 4.26 -21.50
N ALA A 376 -8.04 4.95 -22.64
CA ALA A 376 -6.85 5.63 -23.11
C ALA A 376 -7.17 7.04 -23.60
N SER A 377 -6.16 7.90 -23.51
CA SER A 377 -6.24 9.30 -23.88
C SER A 377 -4.99 9.76 -24.63
N GLN A 378 -5.19 10.78 -25.46
CA GLN A 378 -4.13 11.49 -26.16
C GLN A 378 -4.46 12.98 -26.14
N GLY A 379 -3.50 13.80 -25.72
CA GLY A 379 -3.77 15.21 -25.48
C GLY A 379 -4.89 15.39 -24.44
N TYR A 380 -5.85 16.26 -24.71
CA TYR A 380 -7.00 16.48 -23.83
C TYR A 380 -8.19 15.53 -24.08
N GLY A 381 -8.08 14.62 -25.05
CA GLY A 381 -9.18 13.76 -25.47
C GLY A 381 -9.02 12.32 -25.00
N VAL A 382 -10.14 11.71 -24.58
CA VAL A 382 -10.24 10.24 -24.44
C VAL A 382 -10.39 9.65 -25.85
N VAL A 383 -9.49 8.74 -26.21
CA VAL A 383 -9.45 8.12 -27.56
C VAL A 383 -10.05 6.72 -27.57
N SER A 384 -10.07 6.03 -26.42
CA SER A 384 -10.78 4.76 -26.23
C SER A 384 -11.29 4.65 -24.80
N ASP A 385 -12.47 4.07 -24.62
CA ASP A 385 -13.06 3.76 -23.32
C ASP A 385 -13.96 2.55 -23.49
N HIS A 386 -13.56 1.43 -22.91
CA HIS A 386 -14.30 0.17 -22.93
C HIS A 386 -14.50 -0.30 -21.50
N ALA A 387 -15.76 -0.47 -21.09
CA ALA A 387 -16.11 -1.02 -19.79
C ALA A 387 -16.94 -2.29 -19.96
N ASP A 388 -16.68 -3.28 -19.11
CA ASP A 388 -17.43 -4.52 -19.04
C ASP A 388 -17.69 -4.90 -17.58
N GLU A 389 -18.88 -5.41 -17.31
CA GLU A 389 -19.30 -5.92 -16.00
C GLU A 389 -19.42 -7.45 -16.03
N VAL A 390 -19.07 -8.08 -17.15
CA VAL A 390 -19.20 -9.52 -17.40
C VAL A 390 -17.83 -10.14 -17.68
N CYS A 391 -17.25 -10.81 -16.69
CA CYS A 391 -16.09 -11.64 -16.91
C CYS A 391 -16.55 -12.96 -17.51
N ALA A 392 -15.99 -13.33 -18.66
CA ALA A 392 -16.22 -14.65 -19.22
C ALA A 392 -15.89 -15.70 -18.14
N LYS A 393 -16.89 -16.46 -17.69
CA LYS A 393 -16.70 -17.57 -16.74
C LYS A 393 -15.74 -18.58 -17.36
N GLY A 394 -14.46 -18.49 -17.04
CA GLY A 394 -13.38 -19.30 -17.59
C GLY A 394 -12.60 -20.05 -16.51
N SER A 395 -13.11 -21.23 -16.15
CA SER A 395 -12.50 -22.36 -15.43
C SER A 395 -11.94 -22.16 -14.00
N PRO A 396 -12.21 -23.08 -13.05
CA PRO A 396 -11.54 -23.07 -11.76
C PRO A 396 -10.05 -23.34 -11.97
N ALA A 397 -9.21 -22.46 -11.43
CA ALA A 397 -7.79 -22.73 -11.27
C ALA A 397 -7.63 -24.10 -10.59
N ALA A 398 -6.92 -24.99 -11.27
CA ALA A 398 -6.55 -26.29 -10.73
C ALA A 398 -5.87 -26.09 -9.37
N GLY A 399 -6.37 -26.81 -8.35
CA GLY A 399 -5.83 -26.73 -7.00
C GLY A 399 -4.33 -26.94 -6.98
N ARG A 400 -3.59 -25.90 -6.58
CA ARG A 400 -2.23 -26.08 -6.07
C ARG A 400 -2.35 -26.71 -4.70
N ALA A 401 -2.25 -28.03 -4.68
CA ALA A 401 -2.05 -28.79 -3.46
C ALA A 401 -0.75 -28.30 -2.78
N ILE A 402 -0.88 -27.86 -1.53
CA ILE A 402 0.23 -27.72 -0.60
C ILE A 402 0.73 -29.14 -0.31
N ALA A 403 1.92 -29.49 -0.80
CA ALA A 403 2.60 -30.73 -0.42
C ALA A 403 3.86 -30.36 0.39
N GLY A 404 3.80 -30.63 1.68
CA GLY A 404 4.96 -30.62 2.56
C GLY A 404 5.83 -31.87 2.37
N GLY A 405 7.14 -31.65 2.43
CA GLY A 405 8.20 -32.53 2.94
C GLY A 405 8.27 -34.00 2.52
N ALA A 406 9.37 -34.38 1.85
CA ALA A 406 10.33 -35.39 2.36
C ALA A 406 11.46 -35.62 1.35
N ALA A 407 12.65 -35.82 1.89
CA ALA A 407 13.89 -36.17 1.21
C ALA A 407 13.88 -37.59 0.63
N THR A 408 14.52 -37.80 -0.52
CA THR A 408 15.34 -39.00 -0.79
C THR A 408 16.33 -38.79 -1.93
N GLU A 409 17.49 -39.42 -1.75
CA GLU A 409 18.70 -39.46 -2.58
C GLU A 409 18.55 -40.20 -3.93
N LEU A 410 19.70 -40.25 -4.63
CA LEU A 410 20.12 -41.03 -5.81
C LEU A 410 20.04 -40.21 -7.11
N GLY A 411 21.09 -39.96 -7.89
CA GLY A 411 22.46 -40.49 -7.93
C GLY A 411 22.89 -40.55 -9.40
N GLY A 412 24.13 -40.16 -9.70
CA GLY A 412 24.90 -40.63 -10.87
C GLY A 412 25.01 -39.72 -12.10
N ASP A 413 26.21 -39.12 -12.24
CA ASP A 413 27.06 -39.02 -13.44
C ASP A 413 26.54 -38.30 -14.71
N ALA A 414 27.29 -37.51 -15.48
CA ALA A 414 28.66 -36.94 -15.53
C ALA A 414 28.59 -35.89 -16.68
N ALA A 415 29.47 -34.91 -16.95
CA ALA A 415 30.88 -34.70 -16.68
C ALA A 415 31.26 -33.23 -17.01
N ALA A 416 32.30 -32.75 -16.31
CA ALA A 416 33.39 -31.87 -16.78
C ALA A 416 33.06 -30.40 -17.22
N ALA A 417 33.82 -29.35 -16.85
CA ALA A 417 35.20 -29.27 -16.35
C ALA A 417 35.49 -27.92 -15.65
N ALA A 418 36.43 -27.99 -14.69
CA ALA A 418 37.40 -26.97 -14.24
C ALA A 418 36.88 -25.67 -13.56
N GLY A 419 37.26 -25.27 -12.35
CA GLY A 419 38.30 -25.72 -11.42
C GLY A 419 39.09 -24.52 -10.91
N VAL A 420 38.93 -24.12 -9.63
CA VAL A 420 39.95 -23.38 -8.86
C VAL A 420 39.84 -23.81 -7.39
N ALA A 421 41.00 -24.11 -6.81
CA ALA A 421 41.24 -24.83 -5.57
C ALA A 421 40.93 -24.03 -4.29
N ARG A 422 40.43 -24.74 -3.28
CA ARG A 422 40.58 -24.40 -1.85
C ARG A 422 41.97 -24.84 -1.39
N LEU A 423 42.61 -24.02 -0.55
CA LEU A 423 43.61 -24.47 0.41
C LEU A 423 43.06 -24.26 1.82
N SER A 424 43.15 -25.34 2.59
CA SER A 424 42.69 -25.55 3.95
C SER A 424 43.71 -25.09 4.99
N SER A 425 43.23 -24.42 6.04
CA SER A 425 43.50 -24.71 7.45
C SER A 425 42.48 -23.97 8.30
#